data_AF-A0A847M2P6-F1
#
_entry.id   AF-A0A847M2P6-F1
#
_cell.length_a   1.000
_cell.length_b   1.000
_cell.length_c   1.000
_cell.angle_alpha   90.00
_cell.angle_beta   90.00
_cell.angle_gamma   90.00
#
_symmetry.space_group_name_H-M   'P 1'
#
loop_
_entity.id
_entity.type
_entity.pdbx_description
1 polymer ?
#
loop_
_entity_poly.entity_id
_entity_poly.type
_entity_poly.pdbx_seq_one_letter_code
_entity_poly.pdbx_strand_id
1 'polypeptide(L)'
;MSDLVLLVWLLIVLVGLELVRPFVKSIRDITGIILFPILALVLLLLVLYIYGFRPELVPLGVFIFIIVLFRIPKLISLLQRLREDEDRTPSLVLFFIGFLFLSVTGAVAIVFSPSKEFLSGKDTAPLAAAKDNYETFVLKDSSVGTEYFIRSYKVSAEKTRGTILVIPPVSGSVEVVDSICTPLFAKGLSIVTLSQNGLDLPAYDVLHKPVAPSIKRTAEYLLSFIAGLRYKTPNEYGRSIEDERLRAIERVISQGEYELPLYIIGYGAGGAAAFRYLAQHKDNPVSALINIEGPLFYSLEFNERDREASGVKGFFATLLPRSFSHIGTVPLIEKPLMVLVSDRIKKTEERDYRYATLVRVVHQAEAPAVLVALTGAGPFDYSDVTVQYPIYSALMSGIGNRVRSSDYYVESTAALINNFICSIEKMQTEASDTVRGVPYPVSGDVYMEYNGYSNSYNPREVLGK
;
A
#
# COMPACT_ATOMS: atom_id res chain seq x y z
N MET A 1 -8.44 -18.37 16.12
CA MET A 1 -7.63 -18.64 14.90
C MET A 1 -8.44 -18.41 13.65
N SER A 2 -7.99 -17.51 12.77
CA SER A 2 -8.53 -17.36 11.41
C SER A 2 -8.26 -18.63 10.60
N ASP A 3 -9.08 -18.89 9.57
CA ASP A 3 -8.95 -20.06 8.68
C ASP A 3 -7.56 -20.10 8.03
N LEU A 4 -6.99 -18.91 7.75
CA LEU A 4 -5.63 -18.76 7.25
C LEU A 4 -4.58 -19.32 8.21
N VAL A 5 -4.68 -19.03 9.52
CA VAL A 5 -3.73 -19.54 10.52
C VAL A 5 -3.81 -21.06 10.62
N LEU A 6 -5.02 -21.64 10.56
CA LEU A 6 -5.21 -23.08 10.57
C LEU A 6 -4.57 -23.72 9.33
N LEU A 7 -4.70 -23.08 8.17
CA LEU A 7 -4.06 -23.54 6.96
C LEU A 7 -2.54 -23.42 7.03
N VAL A 8 -1.99 -22.34 7.58
CA VAL A 8 -0.54 -22.21 7.81
C VAL A 8 -0.03 -23.33 8.70
N TRP A 9 -0.74 -23.69 9.78
CA TRP A 9 -0.41 -24.86 10.60
C TRP A 9 -0.41 -26.16 9.80
N LEU A 10 -1.40 -26.36 8.93
CA LEU A 10 -1.44 -27.53 8.05
C LEU A 10 -0.21 -27.59 7.13
N LEU A 11 0.19 -26.45 6.53
CA LEU A 11 1.40 -26.38 5.70
C LEU A 11 2.65 -26.73 6.51
N ILE A 12 2.79 -26.18 7.72
CA ILE A 12 3.90 -26.47 8.62
C ILE A 12 3.96 -27.97 8.95
N VAL A 13 2.81 -28.59 9.24
CA VAL A 13 2.73 -30.02 9.56
C VAL A 13 3.13 -30.87 8.35
N LEU A 14 2.59 -30.59 7.16
CA LEU A 14 2.90 -31.34 5.94
C LEU A 14 4.41 -31.33 5.63
N VAL A 15 5.03 -30.15 5.72
CA VAL A 15 6.47 -29.97 5.44
C VAL A 15 7.31 -30.56 6.59
N GLY A 16 6.89 -30.35 7.83
CA GLY A 16 7.55 -30.84 9.03
C GLY A 16 7.59 -32.37 9.08
N LEU A 17 6.51 -33.05 8.66
CA LEU A 17 6.47 -34.51 8.58
C LEU A 17 7.52 -35.07 7.63
N GLU A 18 7.74 -34.44 6.47
CA GLU A 18 8.80 -34.87 5.54
C GLU A 18 10.21 -34.57 6.09
N LEU A 19 10.40 -33.47 6.83
CA LEU A 19 11.69 -33.16 7.48
C LEU A 19 12.03 -34.18 8.58
N VAL A 20 11.03 -34.63 9.34
CA VAL A 20 11.20 -35.58 10.45
C VAL A 20 11.26 -37.04 9.99
N ARG A 21 10.71 -37.34 8.80
CA ARG A 21 10.62 -38.69 8.23
C ARG A 21 11.89 -39.54 8.32
N PRO A 22 13.11 -39.03 8.03
CA PRO A 22 14.33 -39.84 8.09
C PRO A 22 14.66 -40.37 9.51
N PHE A 23 14.13 -39.74 10.55
CA PHE A 23 14.48 -40.00 11.96
C PHE A 23 13.42 -40.80 12.71
N VAL A 24 12.20 -40.90 12.19
CA VAL A 24 11.07 -41.56 12.87
C VAL A 24 10.72 -42.87 12.18
N LYS A 25 11.04 -43.97 12.86
CA LYS A 25 10.89 -45.34 12.34
C LYS A 25 9.46 -45.66 11.87
N SER A 26 8.43 -45.11 12.52
CA SER A 26 7.03 -45.37 12.16
C SER A 26 6.57 -44.74 10.85
N ILE A 27 7.24 -43.69 10.36
CA ILE A 27 6.86 -42.96 9.14
C ILE A 27 7.89 -43.05 8.01
N ARG A 28 9.10 -43.54 8.32
CA ARG A 28 10.22 -43.67 7.36
C ARG A 28 9.82 -44.41 6.08
N ASP A 29 9.08 -45.50 6.24
CA ASP A 29 8.75 -46.42 5.15
C ASP A 29 7.45 -46.03 4.41
N ILE A 30 6.79 -44.93 4.84
CA ILE A 30 5.58 -44.43 4.19
C ILE A 30 5.98 -43.57 2.97
N THR A 31 5.96 -44.19 1.80
CA THR A 31 6.33 -43.57 0.52
C THR A 31 5.52 -42.32 0.18
N GLY A 32 4.26 -42.25 0.62
CA GLY A 32 3.35 -41.12 0.33
C GLY A 32 3.79 -39.78 0.94
N ILE A 33 4.61 -39.77 1.99
CA ILE A 33 5.06 -38.53 2.66
C ILE A 33 5.95 -37.68 1.74
N ILE A 34 6.61 -38.30 0.75
CA ILE A 34 7.39 -37.60 -0.28
C ILE A 34 6.55 -36.57 -1.05
N LEU A 35 5.24 -36.80 -1.15
CA LEU A 35 4.32 -35.91 -1.86
C LEU A 35 3.85 -34.72 -1.00
N PHE A 36 4.10 -34.72 0.31
CA PHE A 36 3.57 -33.70 1.21
C PHE A 36 4.10 -32.28 0.92
N PRO A 37 5.38 -32.06 0.58
CA PRO A 37 5.84 -30.74 0.16
C PRO A 37 5.15 -30.23 -1.12
N ILE A 38 4.83 -31.12 -2.07
CA ILE A 38 4.07 -30.74 -3.27
C ILE A 38 2.64 -30.37 -2.90
N LEU A 39 1.99 -31.18 -2.06
CA LEU A 39 0.65 -30.87 -1.57
C LEU A 39 0.62 -29.52 -0.82
N ALA A 40 1.62 -29.26 0.01
CA ALA A 40 1.77 -27.98 0.70
C ALA A 40 1.94 -26.82 -0.29
N LEU A 41 2.74 -27.00 -1.36
CA LEU A 41 2.89 -25.98 -2.41
C LEU A 41 1.58 -25.72 -3.16
N VAL A 42 0.82 -26.76 -3.51
CA VAL A 42 -0.48 -26.63 -4.18
C VAL A 42 -1.50 -25.92 -3.28
N LEU A 43 -1.58 -26.30 -2.00
CA LEU A 43 -2.44 -25.64 -1.02
C LEU A 43 -2.06 -24.18 -0.83
N LEU A 44 -0.76 -23.86 -0.78
CA LEU A 44 -0.28 -22.49 -0.70
C LEU A 44 -0.68 -21.67 -1.94
N LEU A 45 -0.55 -22.21 -3.14
CA LEU A 45 -0.98 -21.52 -4.37
C LEU A 45 -2.50 -21.28 -4.38
N LEU A 46 -3.29 -22.24 -3.89
CA LEU A 46 -4.73 -22.10 -3.76
C LEU A 46 -5.11 -21.02 -2.72
N VAL A 47 -4.34 -20.90 -1.63
CA VAL A 47 -4.51 -19.82 -0.64
C VAL A 47 -4.22 -18.47 -1.25
N LEU A 48 -3.12 -18.34 -2.00
CA LEU A 48 -2.79 -17.11 -2.70
C LEU A 48 -3.84 -16.75 -3.77
N TYR A 49 -4.50 -17.75 -4.35
CA TYR A 49 -5.61 -17.54 -5.27
C TYR A 49 -6.89 -17.06 -4.57
N ILE A 50 -7.26 -17.65 -3.43
CA ILE A 50 -8.51 -17.31 -2.72
C ILE A 50 -8.38 -16.03 -1.88
N TYR A 51 -7.26 -15.88 -1.18
CA TYR A 51 -7.02 -14.77 -0.26
C TYR A 51 -6.20 -13.63 -0.89
N GLY A 52 -5.79 -13.77 -2.15
CA GLY A 52 -4.92 -12.81 -2.82
C GLY A 52 -3.45 -12.92 -2.38
N PHE A 53 -2.63 -11.97 -2.81
CA PHE A 53 -1.20 -11.95 -2.46
C PHE A 53 -1.04 -11.69 -0.96
N ARG A 54 -0.30 -12.57 -0.26
CA ARG A 54 -0.03 -12.47 1.17
C ARG A 54 1.48 -12.40 1.42
N PRO A 55 2.06 -11.21 1.65
CA PRO A 55 3.50 -11.04 1.83
C PRO A 55 4.06 -11.86 3.01
N GLU A 56 3.28 -12.06 4.06
CA GLU A 56 3.63 -12.87 5.22
C GLU A 56 3.82 -14.37 4.91
N LEU A 57 3.21 -14.86 3.82
CA LEU A 57 3.35 -16.25 3.36
C LEU A 57 4.55 -16.46 2.45
N VAL A 58 5.15 -15.39 1.90
CA VAL A 58 6.25 -15.49 0.94
C VAL A 58 7.46 -16.25 1.51
N PRO A 59 7.95 -15.97 2.73
CA PRO A 59 9.09 -16.70 3.28
C PRO A 59 8.83 -18.21 3.39
N LEU A 60 7.62 -18.59 3.86
CA LEU A 60 7.20 -19.98 3.96
C LEU A 60 7.08 -20.62 2.58
N GLY A 61 6.52 -19.89 1.61
CA GLY A 61 6.40 -20.37 0.23
C GLY A 61 7.72 -20.62 -0.46
N VAL A 62 8.69 -19.71 -0.31
CA VAL A 62 10.06 -19.88 -0.82
C VAL A 62 10.70 -21.11 -0.20
N PHE A 63 10.54 -21.30 1.12
CA PHE A 63 11.08 -22.47 1.81
C PHE A 63 10.46 -23.78 1.30
N ILE A 64 9.13 -23.84 1.17
CA ILE A 64 8.42 -25.00 0.61
C ILE A 64 8.88 -25.29 -0.82
N PHE A 65 8.99 -24.26 -1.65
CA PHE A 65 9.46 -24.38 -3.03
C PHE A 65 10.88 -24.96 -3.11
N ILE A 66 11.81 -24.48 -2.26
CA ILE A 66 13.17 -25.00 -2.17
C ILE A 66 13.15 -26.49 -1.79
N ILE A 67 12.34 -26.88 -0.80
CA ILE A 67 12.18 -28.29 -0.41
C ILE A 67 11.68 -29.12 -1.59
N VAL A 68 10.66 -28.64 -2.33
CA VAL A 68 10.13 -29.33 -3.50
C VAL A 68 11.23 -29.52 -4.56
N LEU A 69 12.01 -28.48 -4.87
CA LEU A 69 13.11 -28.55 -5.84
C LEU A 69 14.14 -29.62 -5.46
N PHE A 70 14.56 -29.68 -4.20
CA PHE A 70 15.49 -30.71 -3.71
C PHE A 70 14.93 -32.14 -3.78
N ARG A 71 13.61 -32.31 -3.93
CA ARG A 71 12.94 -33.61 -3.97
C ARG A 71 12.56 -34.08 -5.37
N ILE A 72 12.66 -33.23 -6.39
CA ILE A 72 12.41 -33.61 -7.79
C ILE A 72 13.20 -34.86 -8.20
N PRO A 73 14.51 -35.02 -7.89
CA PRO A 73 15.24 -36.23 -8.26
C PRO A 73 14.65 -37.51 -7.65
N LYS A 74 14.26 -37.45 -6.37
CA LYS A 74 13.65 -38.59 -5.65
C LYS A 74 12.23 -38.91 -6.13
N LEU A 75 11.49 -37.91 -6.60
CA LEU A 75 10.17 -38.10 -7.22
C LEU A 75 10.27 -38.78 -8.57
N ILE A 76 11.28 -38.40 -9.38
CA ILE A 76 11.54 -39.01 -10.68
C ILE A 76 11.94 -40.47 -10.52
N SER A 77 12.82 -40.80 -9.58
CA SER A 77 13.22 -42.20 -9.33
C SER A 77 12.04 -43.05 -8.84
N LEU A 78 11.18 -42.50 -7.98
CA LEU A 78 9.94 -43.15 -7.54
C LEU A 78 8.95 -43.41 -8.69
N LEU A 79 8.75 -42.43 -9.58
CA LEU A 79 7.88 -42.58 -10.77
C LEU A 79 8.45 -43.58 -11.79
N GLN A 80 9.78 -43.65 -11.90
CA GLN A 80 10.48 -44.58 -12.79
C GLN A 80 10.65 -45.98 -12.19
N ARG A 81 10.14 -46.24 -10.97
CA ARG A 81 10.34 -47.49 -10.20
C ARG A 81 11.81 -47.89 -10.05
N LEU A 82 12.74 -46.93 -10.18
CA LEU A 82 14.14 -47.15 -9.92
C LEU A 82 14.32 -47.18 -8.41
N ARG A 83 14.58 -48.38 -7.88
CA ARG A 83 14.90 -48.58 -6.47
C ARG A 83 16.31 -48.04 -6.21
N GLU A 84 16.41 -46.75 -5.95
CA GLU A 84 17.64 -46.18 -5.40
C GLU A 84 17.70 -46.53 -3.92
N ASP A 85 18.43 -47.61 -3.62
CA ASP A 85 19.08 -47.78 -2.33
C ASP A 85 20.28 -46.81 -2.26
N GLU A 86 20.00 -45.53 -1.97
CA GLU A 86 21.05 -44.64 -1.44
C GLU A 86 20.68 -44.25 -0.01
N ASP A 87 21.12 -45.10 0.92
CA ASP A 87 21.33 -44.80 2.33
C ASP A 87 22.42 -43.72 2.47
N ARG A 88 22.14 -42.49 2.02
CA ARG A 88 22.87 -41.32 2.51
C ARG A 88 22.35 -41.05 3.91
N THR A 89 23.23 -41.24 4.90
CA THR A 89 22.97 -40.90 6.29
C THR A 89 22.37 -39.49 6.37
N PRO A 90 21.16 -39.33 6.93
CA PRO A 90 20.53 -38.02 6.99
C PRO A 90 21.38 -37.11 7.87
N SER A 91 21.81 -35.97 7.30
CA SER A 91 22.60 -34.99 8.05
C SER A 91 21.75 -34.34 9.13
N LEU A 92 22.10 -34.57 10.39
CA LEU A 92 21.48 -33.93 11.55
C LEU A 92 21.57 -32.40 11.47
N VAL A 93 22.66 -31.87 10.92
CA VAL A 93 22.85 -30.42 10.75
C VAL A 93 21.81 -29.84 9.77
N LEU A 94 21.62 -30.49 8.61
CA LEU A 94 20.60 -30.08 7.64
C LEU A 94 19.18 -30.20 8.21
N PHE A 95 18.92 -31.18 9.07
CA PHE A 95 17.66 -31.31 9.78
C PHE A 95 17.39 -30.14 10.72
N PHE A 96 18.33 -29.80 11.62
CA PHE A 96 18.17 -28.68 12.55
C PHE A 96 17.99 -27.35 11.81
N ILE A 97 18.77 -27.13 10.75
CA ILE A 97 18.65 -25.95 9.89
C ILE A 97 17.26 -25.91 9.24
N GLY A 98 16.81 -27.00 8.63
CA GLY A 98 15.49 -27.09 7.99
C GLY A 98 14.34 -26.83 8.97
N PHE A 99 14.41 -27.39 10.18
CA PHE A 99 13.38 -27.17 11.20
C PHE A 99 13.40 -25.73 11.76
N LEU A 100 14.58 -25.14 11.92
CA LEU A 100 14.73 -23.74 12.30
C LEU A 100 14.10 -22.82 11.25
N PHE A 101 14.41 -23.01 9.97
CA PHE A 101 13.80 -22.23 8.88
C PHE A 101 12.28 -22.42 8.83
N LEU A 102 11.78 -23.66 8.96
CA LEU A 102 10.33 -23.91 9.00
C LEU A 102 9.67 -23.20 10.19
N SER A 103 10.30 -23.25 11.37
CA SER A 103 9.77 -22.62 12.58
C SER A 103 9.74 -21.10 12.45
N VAL A 104 10.82 -20.49 11.94
CA VAL A 104 10.90 -19.03 11.76
C VAL A 104 9.91 -18.56 10.70
N THR A 105 9.89 -19.19 9.52
CA THR A 105 8.99 -18.81 8.43
C THR A 105 7.51 -19.06 8.79
N GLY A 106 7.22 -20.16 9.48
CA GLY A 106 5.90 -20.45 10.04
C GLY A 106 5.46 -19.46 11.11
N ALA A 107 6.36 -19.07 12.03
CA ALA A 107 6.07 -18.07 13.05
C ALA A 107 5.76 -16.70 12.42
N VAL A 108 6.53 -16.28 11.40
CA VAL A 108 6.25 -15.05 10.64
C VAL A 108 4.86 -15.10 10.01
N ALA A 109 4.53 -16.20 9.31
CA ALA A 109 3.22 -16.36 8.68
C ALA A 109 2.07 -16.32 9.70
N ILE A 110 2.24 -16.89 10.89
CA ILE A 110 1.20 -16.91 11.94
C ILE A 110 1.07 -15.55 12.63
N VAL A 111 2.19 -14.95 13.07
CA VAL A 111 2.18 -13.69 13.84
C VAL A 111 1.66 -12.53 13.01
N PHE A 112 1.98 -12.51 11.71
CA PHE A 112 1.53 -11.47 10.79
C PHE A 112 0.30 -11.86 9.97
N SER A 113 -0.38 -12.97 10.30
CA SER A 113 -1.68 -13.26 9.70
C SER A 113 -2.71 -12.20 10.12
N PRO A 114 -3.56 -11.69 9.20
CA PRO A 114 -4.59 -10.72 9.53
C PRO A 114 -5.53 -11.23 10.62
N SER A 115 -6.01 -10.29 11.45
CA SER A 115 -6.92 -10.59 12.55
C SER A 115 -8.26 -11.13 12.03
N LYS A 116 -8.95 -11.93 12.88
CA LYS A 116 -10.29 -12.44 12.56
C LYS A 116 -11.29 -11.33 12.26
N GLU A 117 -11.14 -10.17 12.90
CA GLU A 117 -12.07 -9.04 12.77
C GLU A 117 -12.01 -8.41 11.38
N PHE A 118 -10.85 -8.38 10.71
CA PHE A 118 -10.77 -7.92 9.32
C PHE A 118 -11.36 -8.94 8.33
N LEU A 119 -11.10 -10.24 8.54
CA LEU A 119 -11.62 -11.32 7.69
C LEU A 119 -13.14 -11.57 7.88
N SER A 120 -13.64 -11.38 9.11
CA SER A 120 -15.06 -11.41 9.47
C SER A 120 -15.74 -10.06 9.20
N GLY A 121 -14.95 -9.00 8.96
CA GLY A 121 -15.39 -7.61 8.94
C GLY A 121 -15.93 -7.11 7.62
N LYS A 122 -16.10 -7.99 6.63
CA LYS A 122 -16.95 -7.72 5.45
C LYS A 122 -18.37 -7.25 5.84
N ASP A 123 -18.80 -7.53 7.07
CA ASP A 123 -20.07 -7.06 7.64
C ASP A 123 -19.90 -6.09 8.84
N THR A 124 -18.67 -5.68 9.21
CA THR A 124 -18.43 -4.80 10.39
C THR A 124 -17.65 -3.53 10.12
N ALA A 125 -17.04 -3.32 8.94
CA ALA A 125 -16.59 -1.98 8.57
C ALA A 125 -17.83 -1.08 8.43
N PRO A 126 -17.95 0.06 9.15
CA PRO A 126 -19.22 0.79 9.23
C PRO A 126 -19.71 1.30 7.87
N LEU A 127 -18.80 1.59 6.93
CA LEU A 127 -19.14 1.96 5.54
C LEU A 127 -19.57 0.75 4.68
N ALA A 128 -19.02 -0.44 4.91
CA ALA A 128 -19.41 -1.66 4.21
C ALA A 128 -20.67 -2.31 4.80
N ALA A 129 -20.94 -2.11 6.09
CA ALA A 129 -22.19 -2.48 6.74
C ALA A 129 -23.37 -1.62 6.24
N ALA A 130 -23.10 -0.42 5.74
CA ALA A 130 -24.05 0.42 5.01
C ALA A 130 -24.20 0.00 3.53
N LYS A 131 -24.39 -1.31 3.28
CA LYS A 131 -24.55 -1.92 1.94
C LYS A 131 -25.62 -1.24 1.06
N ASP A 132 -26.59 -0.57 1.68
CA ASP A 132 -27.66 0.17 0.98
C ASP A 132 -27.30 1.63 0.64
N ASN A 133 -26.10 2.12 0.99
CA ASN A 133 -25.71 3.54 0.86
C ASN A 133 -24.54 3.80 -0.09
N TYR A 134 -24.11 2.82 -0.89
CA TYR A 134 -23.05 3.03 -1.88
C TYR A 134 -23.44 2.56 -3.27
N GLU A 135 -23.01 3.32 -4.27
CA GLU A 135 -23.14 2.97 -5.69
C GLU A 135 -21.76 2.60 -6.22
N THR A 136 -21.64 1.41 -6.81
CA THR A 136 -20.43 0.99 -7.53
C THR A 136 -20.70 1.00 -9.02
N PHE A 137 -19.87 1.70 -9.79
CA PHE A 137 -19.95 1.72 -11.24
C PHE A 137 -18.58 1.48 -11.87
N VAL A 138 -18.60 0.95 -13.10
CA VAL A 138 -17.40 0.68 -13.88
C VAL A 138 -17.32 1.67 -15.02
N LEU A 139 -16.26 2.47 -15.02
CA LEU A 139 -15.94 3.37 -16.11
C LEU A 139 -14.94 2.70 -17.03
N LYS A 140 -15.37 2.35 -18.25
CA LYS A 140 -14.50 1.73 -19.26
C LYS A 140 -13.84 2.80 -20.12
N ASP A 141 -12.54 2.68 -20.28
CA ASP A 141 -11.77 3.47 -21.24
C ASP A 141 -11.43 2.61 -22.46
N SER A 142 -12.22 2.78 -23.52
CA SER A 142 -12.05 2.06 -24.77
C SER A 142 -10.73 2.36 -25.48
N SER A 143 -10.07 3.47 -25.16
CA SER A 143 -8.80 3.87 -25.80
C SER A 143 -7.59 3.14 -25.20
N VAL A 144 -7.65 2.81 -23.91
CA VAL A 144 -6.56 2.15 -23.17
C VAL A 144 -6.93 0.71 -22.77
N GLY A 145 -8.18 0.29 -22.98
CA GLY A 145 -8.69 -1.01 -22.54
C GLY A 145 -8.70 -1.17 -21.02
N THR A 146 -8.77 -0.06 -20.29
CA THR A 146 -8.69 -0.05 -18.82
C THR A 146 -10.07 0.16 -18.21
N GLU A 147 -10.37 -0.56 -17.13
CA GLU A 147 -11.59 -0.40 -16.35
C GLU A 147 -11.26 0.32 -15.04
N TYR A 148 -12.02 1.36 -14.72
CA TYR A 148 -11.94 2.07 -13.45
C TYR A 148 -13.16 1.71 -12.61
N PHE A 149 -12.91 1.20 -11.41
CA PHE A 149 -13.94 0.83 -10.46
C PHE A 149 -14.15 1.99 -9.51
N ILE A 150 -15.32 2.61 -9.58
CA ILE A 150 -15.64 3.77 -8.76
C ILE A 150 -16.69 3.36 -7.75
N ARG A 151 -16.40 3.55 -6.46
CA ARG A 151 -17.37 3.37 -5.39
C ARG A 151 -17.65 4.71 -4.74
N SER A 152 -18.92 5.11 -4.77
CA SER A 152 -19.39 6.38 -4.22
C SER A 152 -20.31 6.16 -3.03
N TYR A 153 -20.03 6.89 -1.96
CA TYR A 153 -20.84 6.99 -0.76
C TYR A 153 -21.37 8.43 -0.71
N LYS A 154 -22.65 8.60 -1.03
CA LYS A 154 -23.27 9.92 -1.15
C LYS A 154 -24.01 10.28 0.14
N VAL A 155 -23.73 11.47 0.66
CA VAL A 155 -24.59 12.11 1.65
C VAL A 155 -25.75 12.77 0.89
N SER A 156 -26.92 12.93 1.51
CA SER A 156 -28.01 13.70 0.89
C SER A 156 -27.52 15.11 0.52
N ALA A 157 -27.83 15.56 -0.70
CA ALA A 157 -27.33 16.82 -1.28
C ALA A 157 -27.61 18.07 -0.41
N GLU A 158 -28.69 18.06 0.38
CA GLU A 158 -29.01 19.16 1.31
C GLU A 158 -28.06 19.24 2.53
N LYS A 159 -27.29 18.18 2.81
CA LYS A 159 -26.42 18.03 3.99
C LYS A 159 -24.94 17.86 3.64
N THR A 160 -24.59 17.85 2.36
CA THR A 160 -23.21 17.63 1.93
C THR A 160 -22.30 18.82 2.25
N ARG A 161 -21.12 18.55 2.80
CA ARG A 161 -20.05 19.53 2.99
C ARG A 161 -19.12 19.63 1.78
N GLY A 162 -19.28 18.75 0.80
CA GLY A 162 -18.39 18.60 -0.34
C GLY A 162 -18.03 17.13 -0.56
N THR A 163 -17.23 16.88 -1.60
CA THR A 163 -16.84 15.53 -2.00
C THR A 163 -15.34 15.31 -1.81
N ILE A 164 -14.96 14.14 -1.31
CA ILE A 164 -13.58 13.68 -1.33
C ILE A 164 -13.41 12.60 -2.38
N LEU A 165 -12.55 12.84 -3.36
CA LEU A 165 -12.03 11.83 -4.27
C LEU A 165 -10.78 11.17 -3.64
N VAL A 166 -10.89 9.88 -3.33
CA VAL A 166 -9.83 9.08 -2.72
C VAL A 166 -9.18 8.18 -3.78
N ILE A 167 -7.87 8.33 -3.92
CA ILE A 167 -7.02 7.51 -4.78
C ILE A 167 -6.19 6.59 -3.87
N PRO A 168 -6.61 5.33 -3.67
CA PRO A 168 -6.06 4.43 -2.67
C PRO A 168 -4.60 4.02 -3.00
N PRO A 169 -3.88 3.46 -2.02
CA PRO A 169 -2.55 2.90 -2.22
C PRO A 169 -2.54 1.86 -3.36
N VAL A 170 -1.39 1.70 -4.01
CA VAL A 170 -1.20 0.65 -5.04
C VAL A 170 -1.29 -0.76 -4.45
N SER A 171 -0.90 -0.90 -3.18
CA SER A 171 -0.88 -2.13 -2.39
C SER A 171 -2.22 -2.45 -1.69
N GLY A 172 -3.35 -2.01 -2.26
CA GLY A 172 -4.66 -2.22 -1.67
C GLY A 172 -5.79 -1.71 -2.57
N SER A 173 -7.00 -2.19 -2.32
CA SER A 173 -8.21 -1.74 -3.03
C SER A 173 -8.93 -0.61 -2.30
N VAL A 174 -10.20 -0.31 -2.67
CA VAL A 174 -11.06 0.60 -1.90
C VAL A 174 -11.12 0.22 -0.41
N GLU A 175 -11.06 -1.07 -0.10
CA GLU A 175 -11.22 -1.58 1.27
C GLU A 175 -10.09 -1.10 2.20
N VAL A 176 -8.90 -0.76 1.68
CA VAL A 176 -7.77 -0.39 2.54
C VAL A 176 -7.82 1.05 3.05
N VAL A 177 -8.86 1.80 2.69
CA VAL A 177 -9.08 3.18 3.13
C VAL A 177 -10.42 3.36 3.82
N ASP A 178 -11.21 2.29 3.99
CA ASP A 178 -12.59 2.35 4.51
C ASP A 178 -12.64 2.90 5.94
N SER A 179 -11.68 2.54 6.80
CA SER A 179 -11.66 3.01 8.19
C SER A 179 -11.28 4.48 8.32
N ILE A 180 -10.58 5.04 7.32
CA ILE A 180 -10.30 6.48 7.22
C ILE A 180 -11.50 7.22 6.63
N CYS A 181 -12.15 6.65 5.62
CA CYS A 181 -13.29 7.25 4.96
C CYS A 181 -14.53 7.29 5.86
N THR A 182 -14.70 6.30 6.75
CA THR A 182 -15.84 6.19 7.67
C THR A 182 -16.07 7.43 8.55
N PRO A 183 -15.09 7.88 9.36
CA PRO A 183 -15.26 9.09 10.17
C PRO A 183 -15.41 10.36 9.31
N LEU A 184 -14.84 10.41 8.11
CA LEU A 184 -15.01 11.55 7.19
C LEU A 184 -16.44 11.62 6.62
N PHE A 185 -17.00 10.47 6.23
CA PHE A 185 -18.39 10.36 5.80
C PHE A 185 -19.37 10.73 6.93
N ALA A 186 -19.09 10.29 8.15
CA ALA A 186 -19.87 10.66 9.34
C ALA A 186 -19.86 12.19 9.61
N LYS A 187 -18.91 12.94 9.03
CA LYS A 187 -18.86 14.41 9.08
C LYS A 187 -19.60 15.11 7.95
N GLY A 188 -20.33 14.38 7.11
CA GLY A 188 -21.14 14.94 6.03
C GLY A 188 -20.37 15.16 4.73
N LEU A 189 -19.20 14.55 4.55
CA LEU A 189 -18.47 14.56 3.28
C LEU A 189 -18.90 13.36 2.43
N SER A 190 -19.27 13.60 1.18
CA SER A 190 -19.45 12.52 0.20
C SER A 190 -18.09 11.92 -0.14
N ILE A 191 -17.99 10.60 -0.25
CA ILE A 191 -16.72 9.91 -0.53
C ILE A 191 -16.81 9.19 -1.87
N VAL A 192 -15.89 9.48 -2.78
CA VAL A 192 -15.73 8.78 -4.05
C VAL A 192 -14.37 8.13 -4.06
N THR A 193 -14.31 6.81 -4.20
CA THR A 193 -13.05 6.07 -4.24
C THR A 193 -12.79 5.56 -5.65
N LEU A 194 -11.58 5.78 -6.13
CA LEU A 194 -11.12 5.35 -7.44
C LEU A 194 -10.22 4.12 -7.31
N SER A 195 -10.74 2.95 -7.58
CA SER A 195 -9.92 1.75 -7.71
C SER A 195 -9.59 1.47 -9.17
N GLN A 196 -8.35 1.06 -9.40
CA GLN A 196 -7.84 0.70 -10.71
C GLN A 196 -7.14 -0.64 -10.61
N ASN A 197 -6.61 -1.07 -11.77
CA ASN A 197 -5.78 -2.24 -11.88
C ASN A 197 -4.49 -2.21 -11.01
N GLY A 198 -4.57 -2.44 -9.69
CA GLY A 198 -3.47 -2.48 -8.72
C GLY A 198 -3.02 -3.89 -8.30
N LEU A 199 -2.23 -3.95 -7.21
CA LEU A 199 -1.68 -5.19 -6.65
C LEU A 199 -2.68 -6.07 -5.93
N ASP A 200 -3.86 -5.52 -5.65
CA ASP A 200 -4.97 -6.17 -4.96
C ASP A 200 -6.31 -5.70 -5.56
N LEU A 201 -6.33 -5.36 -6.85
CA LEU A 201 -7.52 -4.98 -7.63
C LEU A 201 -8.78 -5.62 -7.09
N PRO A 202 -9.85 -4.82 -6.86
CA PRO A 202 -10.67 -4.95 -5.66
C PRO A 202 -10.73 -6.40 -5.27
N ALA A 203 -10.33 -6.74 -4.04
CA ALA A 203 -10.07 -8.12 -3.61
C ALA A 203 -11.11 -9.10 -4.16
N TYR A 204 -12.32 -8.59 -4.42
CA TYR A 204 -13.29 -9.13 -5.34
C TYR A 204 -13.72 -8.16 -6.47
N ASP A 205 -13.89 -8.65 -7.69
CA ASP A 205 -14.48 -7.88 -8.80
C ASP A 205 -15.94 -7.47 -8.51
N VAL A 206 -16.57 -6.75 -9.45
CA VAL A 206 -17.98 -6.30 -9.33
C VAL A 206 -18.96 -7.47 -9.18
N LEU A 207 -18.57 -8.69 -9.57
CA LEU A 207 -19.31 -9.94 -9.40
C LEU A 207 -18.86 -10.75 -8.19
N HIS A 208 -18.09 -10.12 -7.30
CA HIS A 208 -17.50 -10.70 -6.10
C HIS A 208 -16.55 -11.88 -6.35
N LYS A 209 -15.88 -11.93 -7.51
CA LYS A 209 -14.89 -12.96 -7.83
C LYS A 209 -13.49 -12.50 -7.44
N PRO A 210 -12.68 -13.36 -6.81
CA PRO A 210 -11.30 -13.03 -6.48
C PRO A 210 -10.49 -12.77 -7.75
N VAL A 211 -9.82 -11.63 -7.82
CA VAL A 211 -8.91 -11.29 -8.92
C VAL A 211 -7.48 -11.55 -8.48
N ALA A 212 -6.81 -12.46 -9.19
CA ALA A 212 -5.40 -12.75 -8.91
C ALA A 212 -4.53 -11.54 -9.29
N PRO A 213 -3.64 -11.09 -8.39
CA PRO A 213 -2.82 -9.94 -8.68
C PRO A 213 -1.69 -10.27 -9.65
N SER A 214 -1.28 -9.27 -10.43
CA SER A 214 -0.17 -9.42 -11.36
C SER A 214 1.16 -9.43 -10.59
N ILE A 215 1.79 -10.61 -10.49
CA ILE A 215 3.11 -10.80 -9.86
C ILE A 215 4.14 -9.79 -10.39
N LYS A 216 4.11 -9.53 -11.70
CA LYS A 216 4.98 -8.54 -12.34
C LYS A 216 4.73 -7.14 -11.78
N ARG A 217 3.47 -6.68 -11.74
CA ARG A 217 3.13 -5.37 -11.17
C ARG A 217 3.51 -5.29 -9.68
N THR A 218 3.34 -6.38 -8.92
CA THR A 218 3.75 -6.47 -7.50
C THR A 218 5.24 -6.26 -7.33
N ALA A 219 6.04 -6.94 -8.14
CA ALA A 219 7.49 -6.77 -8.11
C ALA A 219 7.89 -5.34 -8.50
N GLU A 220 7.33 -4.80 -9.59
CA GLU A 220 7.61 -3.44 -10.08
C GLU A 220 7.30 -2.37 -9.03
N TYR A 221 6.16 -2.50 -8.33
CA TYR A 221 5.78 -1.59 -7.24
C TYR A 221 6.68 -1.73 -6.02
N LEU A 222 6.96 -2.95 -5.56
CA LEU A 222 7.84 -3.13 -4.39
C LEU A 222 9.24 -2.58 -4.68
N LEU A 223 9.76 -2.81 -5.89
CA LEU A 223 11.02 -2.22 -6.33
C LEU A 223 10.95 -0.69 -6.36
N SER A 224 9.89 -0.10 -6.93
CA SER A 224 9.75 1.35 -6.97
C SER A 224 9.62 1.98 -5.58
N PHE A 225 8.92 1.32 -4.66
CA PHE A 225 8.77 1.80 -3.28
C PHE A 225 10.06 1.71 -2.46
N ILE A 226 10.81 0.62 -2.59
CA ILE A 226 12.07 0.41 -1.85
C ILE A 226 13.21 1.26 -2.44
N ALA A 227 13.26 1.34 -3.76
CA ALA A 227 14.45 1.75 -4.49
C ALA A 227 14.20 2.86 -5.53
N GLY A 228 12.95 3.20 -5.87
CA GLY A 228 12.60 4.17 -6.92
C GLY A 228 12.96 5.61 -6.62
N LEU A 229 13.24 5.93 -5.37
CA LEU A 229 13.78 7.22 -4.95
C LEU A 229 15.30 7.29 -5.07
N ARG A 230 15.96 6.14 -5.21
CA ARG A 230 17.42 6.06 -5.30
C ARG A 230 17.87 5.75 -6.71
N TYR A 231 17.20 4.82 -7.40
CA TYR A 231 17.70 4.20 -8.60
C TYR A 231 16.78 4.38 -9.82
N LYS A 232 17.39 4.54 -11.00
CA LYS A 232 16.70 4.85 -12.26
C LYS A 232 15.63 3.83 -12.66
N THR A 233 15.96 2.55 -12.78
CA THR A 233 14.99 1.55 -13.26
C THR A 233 13.80 1.39 -12.31
N PRO A 234 14.00 1.31 -10.98
CA PRO A 234 12.88 1.37 -10.04
C PRO A 234 12.09 2.70 -10.08
N ASN A 235 12.74 3.82 -10.39
CA ASN A 235 12.07 5.11 -10.58
C ASN A 235 11.16 5.11 -11.81
N GLU A 236 11.61 4.52 -12.92
CA GLU A 236 10.81 4.39 -14.15
C GLU A 236 9.53 3.59 -13.90
N TYR A 237 9.57 2.56 -13.06
CA TYR A 237 8.35 1.87 -12.60
C TYR A 237 7.44 2.81 -11.79
N GLY A 238 8.00 3.59 -10.86
CA GLY A 238 7.27 4.60 -10.10
C GLY A 238 6.55 5.61 -11.01
N ARG A 239 7.27 6.18 -11.98
CA ARG A 239 6.74 7.11 -12.98
C ARG A 239 5.65 6.50 -13.84
N SER A 240 5.83 5.27 -14.29
CA SER A 240 4.80 4.58 -15.08
C SER A 240 3.50 4.42 -14.29
N ILE A 241 3.59 4.15 -12.98
CA ILE A 241 2.41 4.07 -12.11
C ILE A 241 1.80 5.46 -11.90
N GLU A 242 2.62 6.50 -11.71
CA GLU A 242 2.13 7.89 -11.62
C GLU A 242 1.38 8.31 -12.89
N ASP A 243 1.90 7.97 -14.08
CA ASP A 243 1.26 8.28 -15.37
C ASP A 243 -0.08 7.54 -15.52
N GLU A 244 -0.16 6.28 -15.11
CA GLU A 244 -1.41 5.50 -15.10
C GLU A 244 -2.45 6.12 -14.16
N ARG A 245 -2.01 6.59 -12.99
CA ARG A 245 -2.86 7.24 -11.98
C ARG A 245 -3.31 8.63 -12.45
N LEU A 246 -2.44 9.40 -13.10
CA LEU A 246 -2.76 10.72 -13.63
C LEU A 246 -3.90 10.63 -14.66
N ARG A 247 -3.78 9.72 -15.64
CA ARG A 247 -4.85 9.49 -16.63
C ARG A 247 -6.17 9.09 -15.98
N ALA A 248 -6.10 8.29 -14.91
CA ALA A 248 -7.27 7.90 -14.14
C ALA A 248 -7.96 9.10 -13.51
N ILE A 249 -7.19 9.97 -12.85
CA ILE A 249 -7.69 11.17 -12.18
C ILE A 249 -8.33 12.10 -13.22
N GLU A 250 -7.65 12.35 -14.34
CA GLU A 250 -8.18 13.17 -15.44
C GLU A 250 -9.51 12.61 -15.96
N ARG A 251 -9.57 11.29 -16.16
CA ARG A 251 -10.76 10.62 -16.67
C ARG A 251 -11.93 10.66 -15.69
N VAL A 252 -11.67 10.41 -14.41
CA VAL A 252 -12.67 10.34 -13.35
C VAL A 252 -13.18 11.73 -13.01
N ILE A 253 -12.32 12.74 -12.99
CA ILE A 253 -12.75 14.12 -12.76
C ILE A 253 -13.54 14.66 -13.95
N SER A 254 -13.11 14.39 -15.20
CA SER A 254 -13.80 14.90 -16.39
C SER A 254 -15.19 14.30 -16.62
N GLN A 255 -15.49 13.12 -16.07
CA GLN A 255 -16.77 12.44 -16.26
C GLN A 255 -17.64 12.36 -15.00
N GLY A 256 -17.07 12.69 -13.84
CA GLY A 256 -17.79 12.65 -12.58
C GLY A 256 -18.53 13.96 -12.32
N GLU A 257 -19.73 13.85 -11.78
CA GLU A 257 -20.44 14.97 -11.17
C GLU A 257 -20.16 14.94 -9.66
N TYR A 258 -19.48 15.96 -9.17
CA TYR A 258 -19.06 16.06 -7.77
C TYR A 258 -19.76 17.23 -7.09
N GLU A 259 -20.26 16.98 -5.87
CA GLU A 259 -20.71 18.07 -5.00
C GLU A 259 -19.48 18.86 -4.56
N LEU A 260 -19.49 20.16 -4.84
CA LEU A 260 -18.39 21.06 -4.48
C LEU A 260 -18.51 21.51 -3.03
N PRO A 261 -17.39 21.79 -2.35
CA PRO A 261 -15.99 21.70 -2.82
C PRO A 261 -15.49 20.26 -3.04
N LEU A 262 -14.63 20.06 -4.04
CA LEU A 262 -13.98 18.77 -4.30
C LEU A 262 -12.58 18.74 -3.67
N TYR A 263 -12.30 17.72 -2.86
CA TYR A 263 -10.98 17.46 -2.28
C TYR A 263 -10.39 16.18 -2.86
N ILE A 264 -9.06 16.11 -2.96
CA ILE A 264 -8.37 14.87 -3.36
C ILE A 264 -7.54 14.36 -2.19
N ILE A 265 -7.70 13.08 -1.86
CA ILE A 265 -6.78 12.32 -1.01
C ILE A 265 -6.07 11.31 -1.91
N GLY A 266 -4.75 11.40 -2.02
CA GLY A 266 -3.96 10.50 -2.85
C GLY A 266 -2.84 9.82 -2.06
N TYR A 267 -2.74 8.51 -2.18
CA TYR A 267 -1.70 7.70 -1.55
C TYR A 267 -0.60 7.34 -2.54
N GLY A 268 0.67 7.43 -2.13
CA GLY A 268 1.80 6.98 -2.95
C GLY A 268 1.80 7.64 -4.34
N ALA A 269 1.91 6.82 -5.37
CA ALA A 269 1.84 7.28 -6.76
C ALA A 269 0.52 7.99 -7.12
N GLY A 270 -0.59 7.71 -6.42
CA GLY A 270 -1.86 8.42 -6.59
C GLY A 270 -1.80 9.87 -6.11
N GLY A 271 -1.11 10.12 -5.00
CA GLY A 271 -0.87 11.48 -4.50
C GLY A 271 0.12 12.27 -5.36
N ALA A 272 1.18 11.61 -5.83
CA ALA A 272 2.11 12.20 -6.80
C ALA A 272 1.42 12.53 -8.16
N ALA A 273 0.52 11.66 -8.62
CA ALA A 273 -0.30 11.92 -9.79
C ALA A 273 -1.27 13.09 -9.58
N ALA A 274 -1.89 13.21 -8.40
CA ALA A 274 -2.75 14.33 -8.06
C ALA A 274 -2.00 15.67 -8.06
N PHE A 275 -0.74 15.70 -7.60
CA PHE A 275 0.12 16.88 -7.75
C PHE A 275 0.31 17.30 -9.20
N ARG A 276 0.61 16.34 -10.09
CA ARG A 276 0.75 16.61 -11.53
C ARG A 276 -0.55 17.12 -12.13
N TYR A 277 -1.68 16.52 -11.75
CA TYR A 277 -2.99 16.94 -12.19
C TYR A 277 -3.25 18.41 -11.83
N LEU A 278 -3.04 18.80 -10.56
CA LEU A 278 -3.23 20.19 -10.14
C LEU A 278 -2.31 21.17 -10.86
N ALA A 279 -1.06 20.78 -11.11
CA ALA A 279 -0.09 21.62 -11.80
C ALA A 279 -0.40 21.81 -13.29
N GLN A 280 -1.01 20.81 -13.94
CA GLN A 280 -1.31 20.82 -15.37
C GLN A 280 -2.66 21.46 -15.71
N HIS A 281 -3.62 21.43 -14.77
CA HIS A 281 -4.99 21.85 -15.00
C HIS A 281 -5.36 23.02 -14.07
N LYS A 282 -4.97 24.26 -14.38
CA LYS A 282 -5.19 25.41 -13.48
C LYS A 282 -6.65 25.64 -13.09
N ASP A 283 -7.58 25.45 -14.01
CA ASP A 283 -9.02 25.65 -13.81
C ASP A 283 -9.74 24.40 -13.26
N ASN A 284 -9.01 23.49 -12.62
CA ASN A 284 -9.59 22.29 -12.05
C ASN A 284 -10.54 22.60 -10.86
N PRO A 285 -11.57 21.76 -10.61
CA PRO A 285 -12.55 21.98 -9.54
C PRO A 285 -12.02 21.67 -8.13
N VAL A 286 -10.76 21.25 -7.99
CA VAL A 286 -10.21 20.79 -6.71
C VAL A 286 -9.89 21.98 -5.81
N SER A 287 -10.36 21.88 -4.58
CA SER A 287 -10.24 22.90 -3.54
C SER A 287 -9.01 22.68 -2.66
N ALA A 288 -8.61 21.44 -2.39
CA ALA A 288 -7.35 21.12 -1.70
C ALA A 288 -6.86 19.69 -2.02
N LEU A 289 -5.55 19.47 -1.82
CA LEU A 289 -4.91 18.17 -1.97
C LEU A 289 -4.36 17.67 -0.63
N ILE A 290 -4.62 16.41 -0.33
CA ILE A 290 -3.97 15.65 0.74
C ILE A 290 -3.14 14.55 0.08
N ASN A 291 -1.82 14.69 0.13
CA ASN A 291 -0.87 13.69 -0.35
C ASN A 291 -0.35 12.85 0.81
N ILE A 292 -0.45 11.53 0.72
CA ILE A 292 -0.04 10.59 1.76
C ILE A 292 1.07 9.70 1.20
N GLU A 293 2.29 9.86 1.71
CA GLU A 293 3.46 9.05 1.32
C GLU A 293 3.69 8.96 -0.21
N GLY A 294 3.32 10.02 -0.94
CA GLY A 294 3.43 10.10 -2.39
C GLY A 294 4.63 10.93 -2.86
N PRO A 295 5.85 10.38 -2.94
CA PRO A 295 6.99 11.09 -3.50
C PRO A 295 6.80 11.38 -5.00
N LEU A 296 7.37 12.47 -5.49
CA LEU A 296 7.28 12.86 -6.90
C LEU A 296 8.38 12.18 -7.74
N PHE A 297 8.14 10.98 -8.26
CA PHE A 297 9.12 10.24 -9.05
C PHE A 297 9.47 10.96 -10.36
N TYR A 298 8.50 11.64 -10.98
CA TYR A 298 8.70 12.45 -12.18
C TYR A 298 9.65 13.65 -11.98
N SER A 299 9.85 14.12 -10.75
CA SER A 299 10.77 15.23 -10.44
C SER A 299 12.22 14.77 -10.20
N LEU A 300 12.52 13.48 -10.25
CA LEU A 300 13.89 12.97 -10.01
C LEU A 300 14.71 12.88 -11.30
N GLU A 301 15.77 13.66 -11.45
CA GLU A 301 16.58 13.63 -12.68
C GLU A 301 17.73 12.63 -12.57
N PHE A 302 17.97 11.89 -13.65
CA PHE A 302 19.05 10.90 -13.74
C PHE A 302 20.00 11.32 -14.86
N ASN A 303 21.30 11.28 -14.60
CA ASN A 303 22.32 11.66 -15.59
C ASN A 303 22.19 10.80 -16.87
N GLU A 304 21.97 11.47 -18.01
CA GLU A 304 21.89 10.81 -19.33
C GLU A 304 23.26 10.46 -19.93
N ARG A 305 24.38 10.85 -19.30
CA ARG A 305 25.73 10.82 -19.89
C ARG A 305 26.34 9.43 -20.18
N ASP A 306 25.63 8.33 -19.93
CA ASP A 306 26.09 6.97 -20.26
C ASP A 306 25.23 6.29 -21.34
N ARG A 307 24.72 7.04 -22.32
CA ARG A 307 23.97 6.50 -23.47
C ARG A 307 24.83 5.76 -24.51
N GLU A 308 26.15 5.70 -24.35
CA GLU A 308 27.07 5.21 -25.41
C GLU A 308 27.83 3.91 -25.09
N ALA A 309 27.42 3.11 -24.10
CA ALA A 309 27.97 1.77 -23.96
C ALA A 309 27.14 0.78 -24.80
N SER A 310 27.56 0.50 -26.03
CA SER A 310 26.97 -0.59 -26.85
C SER A 310 27.64 -1.95 -26.55
N GLY A 311 26.91 -3.04 -26.78
CA GLY A 311 27.38 -4.42 -26.56
C GLY A 311 27.26 -4.93 -25.12
N VAL A 312 28.05 -5.96 -24.78
CA VAL A 312 28.02 -6.66 -23.48
C VAL A 312 28.30 -5.71 -22.30
N LYS A 313 29.16 -4.69 -22.49
CA LYS A 313 29.40 -3.63 -21.49
C LYS A 313 28.15 -2.77 -21.24
N GLY A 314 27.34 -2.49 -22.27
CA GLY A 314 26.05 -1.83 -22.14
C GLY A 314 25.05 -2.64 -21.33
N PHE A 315 25.00 -3.95 -21.56
CA PHE A 315 24.16 -4.88 -20.80
C PHE A 315 24.54 -4.92 -19.29
N PHE A 316 25.83 -4.98 -18.95
CA PHE A 316 26.26 -4.89 -17.55
C PHE A 316 26.06 -3.49 -16.95
N ALA A 317 26.22 -2.42 -17.74
CA ALA A 317 25.92 -1.05 -17.31
C ALA A 317 24.41 -0.78 -17.13
N THR A 318 23.53 -1.60 -17.71
CA THR A 318 22.09 -1.59 -17.42
C THR A 318 21.72 -2.39 -16.16
N LEU A 319 22.57 -3.31 -15.70
CA LEU A 319 22.37 -4.07 -14.47
C LEU A 319 22.90 -3.35 -13.21
N LEU A 320 23.82 -2.39 -13.39
CA LEU A 320 24.33 -1.60 -12.28
C LEU A 320 23.31 -0.53 -11.83
N PRO A 321 23.05 -0.41 -10.51
CA PRO A 321 22.10 0.56 -9.98
C PRO A 321 22.60 2.00 -10.23
N ARG A 322 21.82 2.79 -10.99
CA ARG A 322 22.15 4.18 -11.31
C ARG A 322 21.42 5.14 -10.38
N SER A 323 22.15 5.93 -9.60
CA SER A 323 21.55 6.90 -8.67
C SER A 323 21.03 8.15 -9.38
N PHE A 324 20.02 8.82 -8.81
CA PHE A 324 19.61 10.14 -9.31
C PHE A 324 20.72 11.17 -9.10
N SER A 325 20.81 12.15 -10.00
CA SER A 325 21.86 13.17 -9.98
C SER A 325 21.46 14.40 -9.17
N HIS A 326 20.20 14.81 -9.28
CA HIS A 326 19.61 15.89 -8.50
C HIS A 326 18.08 15.84 -8.59
N ILE A 327 17.41 16.62 -7.73
CA ILE A 327 15.97 16.84 -7.81
C ILE A 327 15.74 17.95 -8.83
N GLY A 328 15.07 17.61 -9.92
CA GLY A 328 14.65 18.55 -10.96
C GLY A 328 13.57 19.50 -10.47
N THR A 329 12.79 20.04 -11.40
CA THR A 329 11.70 20.97 -11.07
C THR A 329 10.56 20.24 -10.38
N VAL A 330 10.13 20.75 -9.22
CA VAL A 330 8.88 20.33 -8.56
C VAL A 330 7.76 21.31 -8.96
N PRO A 331 6.50 20.87 -9.04
CA PRO A 331 5.40 21.76 -9.44
C PRO A 331 5.16 22.84 -8.39
N LEU A 332 4.80 24.03 -8.85
CA LEU A 332 4.21 25.06 -7.99
C LEU A 332 2.74 24.70 -7.77
N ILE A 333 2.32 24.71 -6.51
CA ILE A 333 0.96 24.35 -6.11
C ILE A 333 0.27 25.59 -5.56
N GLU A 334 -0.76 26.04 -6.29
CA GLU A 334 -1.57 27.23 -5.99
C GLU A 334 -2.80 26.89 -5.13
N LYS A 335 -2.98 25.61 -4.77
CA LYS A 335 -4.10 25.11 -3.95
C LYS A 335 -3.59 24.68 -2.57
N PRO A 336 -4.40 24.78 -1.50
CA PRO A 336 -4.03 24.28 -0.20
C PRO A 336 -3.58 22.81 -0.22
N LEU A 337 -2.51 22.52 0.51
CA LEU A 337 -1.84 21.23 0.50
C LEU A 337 -1.59 20.70 1.91
N MET A 338 -1.92 19.44 2.14
CA MET A 338 -1.41 18.66 3.27
C MET A 338 -0.59 17.48 2.77
N VAL A 339 0.60 17.29 3.35
CA VAL A 339 1.48 16.15 3.07
C VAL A 339 1.66 15.33 4.33
N LEU A 340 1.16 14.09 4.33
CA LEU A 340 1.37 13.12 5.40
C LEU A 340 2.51 12.18 5.06
N VAL A 341 3.48 12.06 5.97
CA VAL A 341 4.69 11.25 5.80
C VAL A 341 5.05 10.53 7.10
N SER A 342 5.83 9.46 7.01
CA SER A 342 6.41 8.75 8.13
C SER A 342 7.26 9.69 8.96
N ASP A 343 7.29 9.45 10.27
CA ASP A 343 8.16 10.19 11.18
C ASP A 343 9.65 9.97 10.92
N ARG A 344 10.01 9.02 10.02
CA ARG A 344 11.36 8.91 9.43
C ARG A 344 11.84 10.22 8.84
N ILE A 345 10.96 11.12 8.41
CA ILE A 345 11.34 12.46 7.93
C ILE A 345 12.16 13.26 8.96
N LYS A 346 12.06 12.96 10.25
CA LYS A 346 12.89 13.60 11.30
C LYS A 346 14.38 13.24 11.16
N LYS A 347 14.73 12.19 10.42
CA LYS A 347 16.12 11.86 10.07
C LYS A 347 16.54 12.63 8.83
N THR A 348 17.62 13.39 8.93
CA THR A 348 18.19 14.19 7.83
C THR A 348 18.38 13.37 6.55
N GLU A 349 18.90 12.14 6.65
CA GLU A 349 19.09 11.26 5.49
C GLU A 349 17.79 10.92 4.76
N GLU A 350 16.71 10.61 5.49
CA GLU A 350 15.41 10.30 4.88
C GLU A 350 14.74 11.58 4.38
N ARG A 351 14.92 12.70 5.09
CA ARG A 351 14.40 14.01 4.69
C ARG A 351 14.98 14.47 3.36
N ASP A 352 16.30 14.40 3.22
CA ASP A 352 17.03 14.94 2.07
C ASP A 352 17.13 13.95 0.90
N TYR A 353 16.72 12.69 1.11
CA TYR A 353 16.55 11.71 0.02
C TYR A 353 15.09 11.34 -0.23
N ARG A 354 14.47 10.59 0.70
CA ARG A 354 13.15 9.98 0.48
C ARG A 354 12.04 11.01 0.36
N TYR A 355 12.09 12.03 1.22
CA TYR A 355 11.04 13.04 1.35
C TYR A 355 11.40 14.37 0.69
N ALA A 356 12.54 14.45 -0.01
CA ALA A 356 13.10 15.72 -0.46
C ALA A 356 12.23 16.43 -1.49
N THR A 357 11.58 15.68 -2.39
CA THR A 357 10.61 16.25 -3.35
C THR A 357 9.41 16.86 -2.63
N LEU A 358 8.92 16.21 -1.58
CA LEU A 358 7.77 16.65 -0.79
C LEU A 358 8.08 17.88 0.07
N VAL A 359 9.23 17.87 0.75
CA VAL A 359 9.73 19.04 1.50
C VAL A 359 9.87 20.25 0.57
N ARG A 360 10.43 20.04 -0.63
CA ARG A 360 10.60 21.12 -1.62
C ARG A 360 9.27 21.67 -2.10
N VAL A 361 8.28 20.82 -2.39
CA VAL A 361 6.93 21.28 -2.78
C VAL A 361 6.29 22.09 -1.68
N VAL A 362 6.35 21.63 -0.44
CA VAL A 362 5.73 22.34 0.70
C VAL A 362 6.35 23.73 0.85
N HIS A 363 7.67 23.84 0.80
CA HIS A 363 8.37 25.14 0.89
C HIS A 363 8.16 26.06 -0.32
N GLN A 364 7.77 25.52 -1.47
CA GLN A 364 7.54 26.29 -2.70
C GLN A 364 6.06 26.53 -3.00
N ALA A 365 5.15 26.02 -2.17
CA ALA A 365 3.72 26.20 -2.38
C ALA A 365 3.30 27.67 -2.33
N GLU A 366 2.37 28.06 -3.21
CA GLU A 366 1.77 29.39 -3.30
C GLU A 366 0.40 29.44 -2.61
N ALA A 367 0.17 28.51 -1.70
CA ALA A 367 -1.02 28.39 -0.88
C ALA A 367 -0.63 27.75 0.47
N PRO A 368 -1.52 27.77 1.48
CA PRO A 368 -1.24 27.10 2.74
C PRO A 368 -0.84 25.63 2.54
N ALA A 369 0.40 25.31 2.91
CA ALA A 369 0.95 23.97 2.77
C ALA A 369 1.53 23.50 4.10
N VAL A 370 1.04 22.35 4.57
CA VAL A 370 1.51 21.71 5.81
C VAL A 370 2.08 20.34 5.49
N LEU A 371 3.21 20.02 6.11
CA LEU A 371 3.77 18.68 6.16
C LEU A 371 3.60 18.15 7.57
N VAL A 372 3.08 16.93 7.71
CA VAL A 372 2.73 16.35 9.00
C VAL A 372 3.22 14.90 9.10
N ALA A 373 3.74 14.51 10.26
CA ALA A 373 4.09 13.13 10.57
C ALA A 373 3.65 12.73 11.98
N LEU A 374 2.92 11.61 12.09
CA LEU A 374 2.54 11.01 13.36
C LEU A 374 3.72 10.24 13.97
N THR A 375 4.02 10.44 15.25
CA THR A 375 5.14 9.75 15.89
C THR A 375 4.96 8.22 15.87
N GLY A 376 6.03 7.52 15.48
CA GLY A 376 6.07 6.07 15.29
C GLY A 376 5.41 5.56 14.00
N ALA A 377 4.76 6.42 13.22
CA ALA A 377 4.10 6.02 11.98
C ALA A 377 5.13 5.73 10.87
N GLY A 378 5.03 4.53 10.31
CA GLY A 378 5.62 4.13 9.04
C GLY A 378 4.77 4.56 7.84
N PRO A 379 5.28 4.37 6.61
CA PRO A 379 4.59 4.78 5.38
C PRO A 379 3.21 4.17 5.15
N PHE A 380 2.98 2.95 5.65
CA PHE A 380 1.73 2.23 5.44
C PHE A 380 0.72 2.42 6.58
N ASP A 381 1.13 3.04 7.70
CA ASP A 381 0.29 3.19 8.90
C ASP A 381 -0.84 4.22 8.70
N TYR A 382 -0.77 5.02 7.64
CA TYR A 382 -1.82 5.96 7.24
C TYR A 382 -2.98 5.31 6.49
N SER A 383 -3.14 3.98 6.57
CA SER A 383 -4.19 3.22 5.86
C SER A 383 -4.43 1.86 6.53
N ASP A 384 -5.53 1.19 6.16
CA ASP A 384 -5.86 -0.15 6.64
C ASP A 384 -4.97 -1.24 6.04
N VAL A 385 -4.02 -0.87 5.16
CA VAL A 385 -2.98 -1.78 4.63
C VAL A 385 -2.25 -2.49 5.76
N THR A 386 -2.05 -1.85 6.91
CA THR A 386 -1.34 -2.47 8.04
C THR A 386 -2.23 -3.35 8.91
N VAL A 387 -3.55 -3.21 8.80
CA VAL A 387 -4.53 -4.14 9.37
C VAL A 387 -4.64 -5.39 8.48
N GLN A 388 -4.68 -5.18 7.16
CA GLN A 388 -4.74 -6.26 6.17
C GLN A 388 -3.42 -7.02 6.01
N TYR A 389 -2.30 -6.30 6.08
CA TYR A 389 -0.94 -6.81 5.92
C TYR A 389 -0.02 -6.31 7.05
N PRO A 390 -0.17 -6.85 8.27
CA PRO A 390 0.60 -6.42 9.46
C PRO A 390 2.11 -6.45 9.26
N ILE A 391 2.61 -7.35 8.40
CA ILE A 391 4.05 -7.47 8.11
C ILE A 391 4.65 -6.18 7.52
N TYR A 392 3.89 -5.43 6.70
CA TYR A 392 4.40 -4.17 6.14
C TYR A 392 4.70 -3.14 7.23
N SER A 393 3.88 -3.16 8.26
CA SER A 393 4.03 -2.29 9.41
C SER A 393 5.31 -2.59 10.22
N ALA A 394 5.67 -3.88 10.33
CA ALA A 394 6.91 -4.30 10.98
C ALA A 394 8.15 -4.03 10.12
N LEU A 395 8.07 -4.25 8.81
CA LEU A 395 9.19 -4.04 7.90
C LEU A 395 9.51 -2.56 7.67
N MET A 396 8.48 -1.71 7.68
CA MET A 396 8.57 -0.29 7.32
C MET A 396 8.11 0.63 8.45
N SER A 397 8.43 0.30 9.70
CA SER A 397 8.03 1.10 10.87
C SER A 397 8.64 2.50 10.87
N GLY A 398 8.00 3.43 11.58
CA GLY A 398 8.61 4.72 11.94
C GLY A 398 9.84 4.60 12.84
N ILE A 399 10.40 5.74 13.24
CA ILE A 399 11.55 5.84 14.15
C ILE A 399 11.14 6.06 15.61
N GLY A 400 9.97 6.66 15.84
CA GLY A 400 9.43 6.92 17.17
C GLY A 400 8.84 5.67 17.80
N ASN A 401 8.58 5.76 19.10
CA ASN A 401 7.87 4.70 19.82
C ASN A 401 6.46 4.58 19.26
N ARG A 402 6.18 3.42 18.67
CA ARG A 402 4.88 3.13 18.08
C ARG A 402 3.80 3.07 19.15
N VAL A 403 2.66 3.69 18.88
CA VAL A 403 1.47 3.52 19.70
C VAL A 403 0.92 2.11 19.46
N ARG A 404 0.67 1.36 20.55
CA ARG A 404 0.27 -0.05 20.46
C ARG A 404 -1.17 -0.26 19.97
N SER A 405 -2.02 0.75 20.03
CA SER A 405 -3.39 0.67 19.52
C SER A 405 -3.37 0.54 18.00
N SER A 406 -4.07 -0.46 17.45
CA SER A 406 -4.17 -0.71 16.00
C SER A 406 -4.84 0.46 15.28
N ASP A 407 -5.80 1.11 15.93
CA ASP A 407 -6.70 2.06 15.28
C ASP A 407 -6.17 3.50 15.37
N TYR A 408 -5.20 3.73 16.26
CA TYR A 408 -4.66 5.06 16.55
C TYR A 408 -4.20 5.81 15.29
N TYR A 409 -3.44 5.15 14.41
CA TYR A 409 -2.89 5.82 13.23
C TYR A 409 -3.98 6.13 12.20
N VAL A 410 -4.95 5.24 12.02
CA VAL A 410 -6.09 5.41 11.13
C VAL A 410 -7.00 6.55 11.61
N GLU A 411 -7.39 6.53 12.89
CA GLU A 411 -8.22 7.57 13.51
C GLU A 411 -7.54 8.94 13.49
N SER A 412 -6.25 8.98 13.82
CA SER A 412 -5.46 10.23 13.79
C SER A 412 -5.30 10.77 12.38
N THR A 413 -5.17 9.88 11.38
CA THR A 413 -5.13 10.27 9.96
C THR A 413 -6.44 10.93 9.53
N ALA A 414 -7.58 10.30 9.85
CA ALA A 414 -8.88 10.88 9.56
C ALA A 414 -9.10 12.22 10.29
N ALA A 415 -8.66 12.33 11.54
CA ALA A 415 -8.72 13.58 12.31
C ALA A 415 -7.90 14.69 11.64
N LEU A 416 -6.64 14.42 11.26
CA LEU A 416 -5.79 15.37 10.54
C LEU A 416 -6.42 15.86 9.23
N ILE A 417 -7.00 14.94 8.45
CA ILE A 417 -7.68 15.26 7.19
C ILE A 417 -8.90 16.15 7.43
N ASN A 418 -9.79 15.76 8.36
CA ASN A 418 -10.97 16.55 8.68
C ASN A 418 -10.58 17.95 9.17
N ASN A 419 -9.58 18.05 10.05
CA ASN A 419 -9.13 19.32 10.60
C ASN A 419 -8.52 20.23 9.54
N PHE A 420 -7.72 19.65 8.64
CA PHE A 420 -7.19 20.38 7.48
C PHE A 420 -8.34 20.92 6.62
N ILE A 421 -9.32 20.10 6.26
CA ILE A 421 -10.49 20.54 5.50
C ILE A 421 -11.24 21.67 6.23
N CYS A 422 -11.50 21.52 7.54
CA CYS A 422 -12.14 22.56 8.36
C CYS A 422 -11.37 23.89 8.34
N SER A 423 -10.04 23.84 8.42
CA SER A 423 -9.20 25.04 8.38
C SER A 423 -9.25 25.75 7.03
N ILE A 424 -9.35 24.98 5.92
CA ILE A 424 -9.50 25.55 4.58
C ILE A 424 -10.89 26.12 4.38
N GLU A 425 -11.95 25.42 4.80
CA GLU A 425 -13.32 25.95 4.77
C GLU A 425 -13.39 27.28 5.53
N LYS A 426 -12.84 27.34 6.75
CA LYS A 426 -12.80 28.56 7.55
C LYS A 426 -12.06 29.71 6.87
N MET A 427 -10.99 29.42 6.13
CA MET A 427 -10.26 30.44 5.35
C MET A 427 -11.09 30.95 4.16
N GLN A 428 -11.94 30.10 3.58
CA GLN A 428 -12.75 30.42 2.41
C GLN A 428 -14.11 31.05 2.75
N THR A 429 -14.62 30.85 3.98
CA THR A 429 -15.89 31.44 4.42
C THR A 429 -15.66 32.81 5.06
N GLU A 430 -16.34 33.86 4.58
CA GLU A 430 -16.37 35.16 5.26
C GLU A 430 -16.96 35.00 6.68
N ALA A 431 -16.52 35.84 7.62
CA ALA A 431 -16.66 35.67 9.08
C ALA A 431 -18.11 35.56 9.65
N SER A 432 -19.15 35.55 8.82
CA SER A 432 -20.56 35.45 9.23
C SER A 432 -21.22 34.09 8.97
N ASP A 433 -20.59 33.18 8.22
CA ASP A 433 -21.16 31.85 7.96
C ASP A 433 -20.66 30.83 8.99
N THR A 434 -21.59 30.01 9.50
CA THR A 434 -21.27 28.90 10.40
C THR A 434 -20.28 27.95 9.74
N VAL A 435 -19.06 27.85 10.29
CA VAL A 435 -18.06 26.84 9.94
C VAL A 435 -18.74 25.47 10.00
N ARG A 436 -18.81 24.77 8.86
CA ARG A 436 -19.62 23.56 8.71
C ARG A 436 -19.01 22.30 9.38
N GLY A 437 -17.81 22.41 9.94
CA GLY A 437 -17.06 21.29 10.53
C GLY A 437 -16.62 21.51 11.98
N VAL A 438 -16.59 20.43 12.75
CA VAL A 438 -16.03 20.40 14.11
C VAL A 438 -14.69 19.66 14.05
N PRO A 439 -13.57 20.30 14.45
CA PRO A 439 -12.26 19.65 14.47
C PRO A 439 -12.20 18.56 15.55
N TYR A 440 -11.38 17.55 15.29
CA TYR A 440 -11.07 16.47 16.23
C TYR A 440 -9.73 16.71 16.91
N PRO A 441 -9.60 16.43 18.21
CA PRO A 441 -8.29 16.41 18.84
C PRO A 441 -7.43 15.32 18.19
N VAL A 442 -6.24 15.68 17.71
CA VAL A 442 -5.27 14.69 17.24
C VAL A 442 -4.51 14.18 18.46
N SER A 443 -4.63 12.89 18.73
CA SER A 443 -3.94 12.26 19.86
C SER A 443 -2.45 12.13 19.55
N GLY A 444 -1.61 12.37 20.57
CA GLY A 444 -0.16 12.11 20.54
C GLY A 444 0.72 13.22 19.94
N ASP A 445 2.01 12.90 19.84
CA ASP A 445 3.04 13.82 19.36
C ASP A 445 3.07 13.84 17.83
N VAL A 446 2.85 15.03 17.26
CA VAL A 446 2.80 15.27 15.82
C VAL A 446 3.94 16.18 15.42
N TYR A 447 4.74 15.74 14.45
CA TYR A 447 5.69 16.59 13.76
C TYR A 447 4.96 17.40 12.69
N MET A 448 5.25 18.69 12.59
CA MET A 448 4.64 19.58 11.61
C MET A 448 5.63 20.59 11.08
N GLU A 449 5.72 20.71 9.76
CA GLU A 449 6.32 21.85 9.06
C GLU A 449 5.20 22.61 8.33
N TYR A 450 5.29 23.94 8.29
CA TYR A 450 4.32 24.80 7.63
C TYR A 450 5.03 25.84 6.77
N ASN A 451 4.56 25.99 5.53
CA ASN A 451 4.97 27.09 4.67
C ASN A 451 4.10 28.32 4.97
N GLY A 452 4.71 29.34 5.57
CA GLY A 452 4.12 30.58 6.10
C GLY A 452 3.44 31.51 5.10
N TYR A 453 2.88 30.99 4.01
CA TYR A 453 2.30 31.75 2.91
C TYR A 453 1.15 32.68 3.34
N SER A 454 0.35 32.29 4.33
CA SER A 454 -0.80 33.08 4.79
C SER A 454 -0.79 33.29 6.30
N ASN A 455 -0.76 34.56 6.73
CA ASN A 455 -0.87 34.93 8.14
C ASN A 455 -2.26 34.63 8.74
N SER A 456 -3.30 34.46 7.91
CA SER A 456 -4.65 34.12 8.37
C SER A 456 -4.86 32.63 8.60
N TYR A 457 -3.94 31.79 8.10
CA TYR A 457 -3.99 30.34 8.29
C TYR A 457 -3.23 29.94 9.56
N ASN A 458 -3.93 29.27 10.48
CA ASN A 458 -3.31 28.74 11.69
C ASN A 458 -3.03 27.23 11.52
N PRO A 459 -1.77 26.81 11.31
CA PRO A 459 -1.44 25.40 11.11
C PRO A 459 -1.75 24.52 12.33
N ARG A 460 -1.88 25.10 13.54
CA ARG A 460 -2.26 24.35 14.75
C ARG A 460 -3.69 23.83 14.71
N GLU A 461 -4.57 24.42 13.90
CA GLU A 461 -5.95 23.94 13.73
C GLU A 461 -5.97 22.53 13.15
N VAL A 462 -4.98 22.16 12.31
CA VAL A 462 -4.82 20.80 11.78
C VAL A 462 -4.62 19.78 12.92
N LEU A 463 -4.02 20.18 14.04
CA LEU A 463 -3.83 19.34 15.23
C LEU A 463 -5.08 19.28 16.14
N GLY A 464 -6.15 20.02 15.80
CA GLY A 464 -7.32 20.18 16.65
C GLY A 464 -7.05 21.00 17.91
N LYS A 465 -6.11 21.97 17.83
CA LYS A 465 -5.67 22.82 18.93
C LYS A 465 -6.03 24.29 18.72
#